data_AF-A0A0B0ELL3-F1
#
_entry.id   AF-A0A0B0ELL3-F1
#
_cell.length_a   1.000
_cell.length_b   1.000
_cell.length_c   1.000
_cell.angle_alpha   90.00
_cell.angle_beta   90.00
_cell.angle_gamma   90.00
#
_symmetry.space_group_name_H-M   'P 1'
#
loop_
_entity.id
_entity.type
_entity.pdbx_description
1 polymer ?
#
loop_
_entity_poly.entity_id
_entity_poly.type
_entity_poly.pdbx_seq_one_letter_code
_entity_poly.pdbx_strand_id
1 'polypeptide(L)'
;MNELILSNVVVIAENLNPSIFRETWLVKEGIFTEDEIGPESFFSSVSVNVLTPSIELLVVPDRLQLILKTSERQDETIKKILGTVVAELPHTPYKALGFNFHWVFTPLDQSKFPKVTQEMFLSEKNPLRNIFNTEDARFGIYLSKDELDMRLKLDVKPIKGAGENIGKEALKFHFNFDKHINNPEKTTEIILETIDKWSAAKKASENIIQEMSKSANFN
;
A
#
# COMPACT_ATOMS: atom_id res chain seq x y z
N MET A 1 16.70 11.16 1.02
CA MET A 1 15.53 11.54 0.20
C MET A 1 14.43 10.51 0.43
N ASN A 2 13.20 10.97 0.64
CA ASN A 2 12.05 10.11 0.92
C ASN A 2 11.12 10.15 -0.30
N GLU A 3 10.76 8.99 -0.82
CA GLU A 3 9.92 8.88 -2.01
C GLU A 3 8.79 7.88 -1.74
N LEU A 4 7.54 8.29 -1.98
CA LEU A 4 6.41 7.37 -2.01
C LEU A 4 6.34 6.72 -3.39
N ILE A 5 6.63 5.42 -3.47
CA ILE A 5 6.71 4.69 -4.74
C ILE A 5 5.46 3.85 -5.04
N LEU A 6 4.61 3.62 -4.04
CA LEU A 6 3.32 2.94 -4.22
C LEU A 6 2.33 3.43 -3.17
N SER A 7 1.12 3.72 -3.61
CA SER A 7 -0.06 3.83 -2.75
C SER A 7 -1.20 3.03 -3.36
N ASN A 8 -1.71 2.04 -2.64
CA ASN A 8 -2.85 1.26 -3.10
C ASN A 8 -3.82 0.90 -1.98
N VAL A 9 -5.04 0.56 -2.38
CA VAL A 9 -6.07 -0.01 -1.52
C VAL A 9 -6.38 -1.41 -2.04
N VAL A 10 -6.50 -2.38 -1.13
CA VAL A 10 -6.86 -3.76 -1.45
C VAL A 10 -8.10 -4.13 -0.65
N VAL A 11 -9.13 -4.64 -1.30
CA VAL A 11 -10.29 -5.25 -0.66
C VAL A 11 -10.25 -6.74 -0.94
N ILE A 12 -10.11 -7.55 0.11
CA ILE A 12 -10.13 -9.01 0.01
C ILE A 12 -11.58 -9.47 0.02
N ALA A 13 -11.92 -10.36 -0.91
CA ALA A 13 -13.23 -10.96 -1.05
C ALA A 13 -13.09 -12.46 -1.30
N GLU A 14 -14.20 -13.18 -1.17
CA GLU A 14 -14.27 -14.58 -1.57
C GLU A 14 -15.23 -14.70 -2.76
N ASN A 15 -14.82 -15.40 -3.83
CA ASN A 15 -15.63 -15.61 -5.02
C ASN A 15 -16.19 -14.32 -5.65
N LEU A 16 -15.42 -13.22 -5.63
CA LEU A 16 -15.74 -12.03 -6.41
C LEU A 16 -15.84 -12.43 -7.89
N ASN A 17 -16.88 -12.00 -8.60
CA ASN A 17 -17.05 -12.37 -10.01
C ASN A 17 -16.51 -11.25 -10.93
N PRO A 18 -15.34 -11.42 -11.57
CA PRO A 18 -14.77 -10.38 -12.44
C PRO A 18 -15.66 -10.08 -13.66
N SER A 19 -16.51 -11.02 -14.08
CA SER A 19 -17.42 -10.84 -15.21
C SER A 19 -18.47 -9.74 -15.00
N ILE A 20 -18.68 -9.29 -13.76
CA ILE A 20 -19.54 -8.14 -13.42
C ILE A 20 -18.87 -6.83 -13.86
N PHE A 21 -17.54 -6.74 -13.73
CA PHE A 21 -16.76 -5.52 -13.92
C PHE A 21 -16.45 -5.22 -15.39
N ARG A 22 -17.44 -5.43 -16.28
CA ARG A 22 -17.32 -5.03 -17.69
C ARG A 22 -17.38 -3.52 -17.79
N GLU A 23 -16.78 -2.99 -18.85
CA GLU A 23 -16.82 -1.57 -19.22
C GLU A 23 -18.24 -0.98 -19.10
N THR A 24 -19.24 -1.66 -19.66
CA THR A 24 -20.64 -1.21 -19.62
C THR A 24 -21.20 -1.08 -18.20
N TRP A 25 -20.84 -1.98 -17.28
CA TRP A 25 -21.26 -1.91 -15.88
C TRP A 25 -20.54 -0.77 -15.16
N LEU A 26 -19.22 -0.67 -15.33
CA LEU A 26 -18.41 0.37 -14.71
C LEU A 26 -18.86 1.79 -15.11
N VAL A 27 -19.21 1.98 -16.38
CA VAL A 27 -19.74 3.25 -16.90
C VAL A 27 -21.16 3.51 -16.38
N LYS A 28 -22.02 2.48 -16.40
CA LYS A 28 -23.40 2.58 -15.90
C LYS A 28 -23.46 2.98 -14.42
N GLU A 29 -22.58 2.40 -13.59
CA GLU A 29 -22.49 2.72 -12.16
C GLU A 29 -21.69 4.01 -11.88
N GLY A 30 -21.27 4.72 -12.93
CA GLY A 30 -20.57 6.00 -12.82
C GLY A 30 -19.18 5.90 -12.20
N ILE A 31 -18.58 4.70 -12.18
CA ILE A 31 -17.23 4.46 -11.65
C ILE A 31 -16.19 5.08 -12.59
N PHE A 32 -16.39 4.91 -13.91
CA PHE A 32 -15.59 5.54 -14.96
C PHE A 32 -16.49 6.16 -16.04
N THR A 33 -15.98 7.10 -16.82
CA THR A 33 -16.53 7.43 -18.14
C THR A 33 -15.88 6.55 -19.21
N GLU A 34 -16.48 6.48 -20.40
CA GLU A 34 -15.90 5.73 -21.54
C GLU A 34 -14.50 6.27 -21.89
N ASP A 35 -14.32 7.59 -21.89
CA ASP A 35 -13.04 8.23 -22.21
C ASP A 35 -11.95 8.08 -21.12
N GLU A 36 -12.34 7.71 -19.88
CA GLU A 36 -11.38 7.48 -18.79
C GLU A 36 -10.67 6.13 -18.91
N ILE A 37 -11.27 5.16 -19.59
CA ILE A 37 -10.77 3.78 -19.70
C ILE A 37 -9.70 3.73 -20.79
N GLY A 38 -8.46 3.45 -20.37
CA GLY A 38 -7.32 3.38 -21.26
C GLY A 38 -7.33 2.16 -22.18
N PRO A 39 -6.69 2.24 -23.36
CA PRO A 39 -6.73 1.19 -24.39
C PRO A 39 -6.03 -0.11 -23.99
N GLU A 40 -5.17 -0.08 -22.97
CA GLU A 40 -4.51 -1.26 -22.41
C GLU A 40 -5.34 -1.98 -21.34
N SER A 41 -6.52 -1.45 -21.02
CA SER A 41 -7.47 -2.13 -20.13
C SER A 41 -7.94 -3.44 -20.76
N PHE A 42 -8.17 -4.46 -19.93
CA PHE A 42 -8.68 -5.74 -20.39
C PHE A 42 -9.81 -6.27 -19.50
N PHE A 43 -10.74 -6.98 -20.13
CA PHE A 43 -11.91 -7.52 -19.48
C PHE A 43 -12.06 -9.00 -19.83
N SER A 44 -12.00 -9.88 -18.83
CA SER A 44 -12.19 -11.32 -19.01
C SER A 44 -13.05 -11.90 -17.88
N SER A 45 -13.47 -13.15 -18.01
CA SER A 45 -14.24 -13.83 -16.97
C SER A 45 -13.43 -14.13 -15.71
N VAL A 46 -12.11 -14.18 -15.80
CA VAL A 46 -11.21 -14.57 -14.70
C VAL A 46 -10.49 -13.37 -14.06
N SER A 47 -10.40 -12.26 -14.79
CA SER A 47 -9.75 -11.04 -14.30
C SER A 47 -10.15 -9.84 -15.13
N VAL A 48 -10.22 -8.68 -14.49
CA VAL A 48 -10.41 -7.38 -15.13
C VAL A 48 -9.28 -6.47 -14.69
N ASN A 49 -8.72 -5.70 -15.62
CA ASN A 49 -7.78 -4.62 -15.33
C ASN A 49 -8.24 -3.37 -16.06
N VAL A 50 -8.48 -2.30 -15.31
CA VAL A 50 -8.85 -1.00 -15.84
C VAL A 50 -7.70 -0.05 -15.57
N LEU A 51 -7.14 0.51 -16.64
CA LEU A 51 -6.02 1.42 -16.59
C LEU A 51 -6.51 2.81 -16.96
N THR A 52 -6.24 3.79 -16.11
CA THR A 52 -6.40 5.21 -16.43
C THR A 52 -5.06 5.93 -16.22
N PRO A 53 -4.94 7.22 -16.62
CA PRO A 53 -3.76 8.01 -16.29
C PRO A 53 -3.52 8.14 -14.78
N SER A 54 -4.57 8.15 -13.96
CA SER A 54 -4.50 8.40 -12.51
C SER A 54 -4.55 7.15 -11.66
N ILE A 55 -5.06 6.02 -12.18
CA ILE A 55 -5.25 4.80 -11.40
C ILE A 55 -4.99 3.52 -12.21
N GLU A 56 -4.90 2.42 -11.48
CA GLU A 56 -5.03 1.07 -12.02
C GLU A 56 -5.93 0.25 -11.07
N LEU A 57 -7.00 -0.32 -11.63
CA LEU A 57 -7.93 -1.18 -10.91
C LEU A 57 -7.75 -2.62 -11.41
N LEU A 58 -7.34 -3.53 -10.54
CA LEU A 58 -7.31 -4.96 -10.78
C LEU A 58 -8.44 -5.65 -10.01
N VAL A 59 -9.22 -6.46 -10.71
CA VAL A 59 -10.27 -7.28 -10.11
C VAL A 59 -10.02 -8.74 -10.46
N VAL A 60 -9.90 -9.57 -9.42
CA VAL A 60 -9.70 -11.02 -9.49
C VAL A 60 -10.60 -11.70 -8.45
N PRO A 61 -10.81 -13.02 -8.50
CA PRO A 61 -11.81 -13.66 -7.64
C PRO A 61 -11.60 -13.51 -6.13
N ASP A 62 -10.37 -13.30 -5.68
CA ASP A 62 -9.98 -13.19 -4.28
C ASP A 62 -9.82 -11.73 -3.80
N ARG A 63 -9.77 -10.76 -4.71
CA ARG A 63 -9.55 -9.35 -4.34
C ARG A 63 -9.90 -8.34 -5.42
N LEU A 64 -10.13 -7.13 -4.95
CA LEU A 64 -10.06 -5.91 -5.74
C LEU A 64 -8.85 -5.10 -5.25
N GLN A 65 -8.03 -4.62 -6.17
CA GLN A 65 -6.87 -3.78 -5.88
C GLN A 65 -6.91 -2.49 -6.71
N LEU A 66 -6.86 -1.35 -6.04
CA LEU A 66 -6.82 -0.02 -6.63
C LEU A 66 -5.46 0.64 -6.34
N ILE A 67 -4.62 0.76 -7.37
CA ILE A 67 -3.35 1.48 -7.32
C ILE A 67 -3.61 2.93 -7.75
N LEU A 68 -3.10 3.88 -6.97
CA LEU A 68 -3.22 5.31 -7.22
C LEU A 68 -1.88 5.83 -7.76
N LYS A 69 -1.89 6.33 -8.99
CA LYS A 69 -0.69 6.83 -9.70
C LYS A 69 -0.44 8.30 -9.42
N THR A 70 -1.48 9.07 -9.06
CA THR A 70 -1.39 10.50 -8.76
C THR A 70 -1.72 10.78 -7.30
N SER A 71 -1.22 11.89 -6.76
CA SER A 71 -1.48 12.32 -5.37
C SER A 71 -2.77 13.13 -5.20
N GLU A 72 -3.40 13.55 -6.29
CA GLU A 72 -4.56 14.44 -6.27
C GLU A 72 -5.85 13.66 -5.96
N ARG A 73 -6.66 14.20 -5.05
CA ARG A 73 -8.04 13.73 -4.75
C ARG A 73 -8.17 12.22 -4.51
N GLN A 74 -7.13 11.61 -3.95
CA GLN A 74 -7.09 10.16 -3.72
C GLN A 74 -8.29 9.66 -2.90
N ASP A 75 -8.69 10.37 -1.83
CA ASP A 75 -9.86 9.98 -1.03
C ASP A 75 -11.16 9.97 -1.85
N GLU A 76 -11.38 11.00 -2.68
CA GLU A 76 -12.55 11.08 -3.57
C GLU A 76 -12.54 9.92 -4.58
N THR A 77 -11.38 9.62 -5.16
CA THR A 77 -11.22 8.51 -6.12
C THR A 77 -11.47 7.15 -5.48
N ILE A 78 -10.89 6.88 -4.31
CA ILE A 78 -11.10 5.62 -3.59
C ILE A 78 -12.58 5.47 -3.22
N LYS A 79 -13.19 6.54 -2.70
CA LYS A 79 -14.60 6.54 -2.31
C LYS A 79 -15.53 6.34 -3.50
N LYS A 80 -15.25 7.01 -4.63
CA LYS A 80 -15.99 6.82 -5.90
C LYS A 80 -15.91 5.39 -6.39
N ILE A 81 -14.71 4.81 -6.44
CA ILE A 81 -14.52 3.48 -7.06
C ILE A 81 -14.92 2.37 -6.08
N LEU A 82 -14.24 2.29 -4.94
CA LEU A 82 -14.46 1.20 -3.98
C LEU A 82 -15.78 1.35 -3.24
N GLY A 83 -16.16 2.58 -2.90
CA GLY A 83 -17.43 2.82 -2.22
C GLY A 83 -18.61 2.40 -3.08
N THR A 84 -18.62 2.76 -4.37
CA THR A 84 -19.66 2.31 -5.30
C THR A 84 -19.66 0.80 -5.48
N VAL A 85 -18.49 0.16 -5.70
CA VAL A 85 -18.42 -1.30 -5.86
C VAL A 85 -19.00 -2.04 -4.65
N VAL A 86 -18.65 -1.62 -3.44
CA VAL A 86 -19.08 -2.28 -2.20
C VAL A 86 -20.54 -1.98 -1.88
N ALA A 87 -21.06 -0.82 -2.32
CA ALA A 87 -22.47 -0.49 -2.21
C ALA A 87 -23.35 -1.27 -3.20
N GLU A 88 -22.89 -1.45 -4.44
CA GLU A 88 -23.62 -2.15 -5.50
C GLU A 88 -23.52 -3.68 -5.40
N LEU A 89 -22.48 -4.19 -4.73
CA LEU A 89 -22.27 -5.63 -4.53
C LEU A 89 -22.29 -6.03 -3.04
N PRO A 90 -23.35 -5.70 -2.26
CA PRO A 90 -23.37 -5.85 -0.81
C PRO A 90 -23.37 -7.31 -0.34
N HIS A 91 -23.75 -8.24 -1.22
CA HIS A 91 -23.76 -9.68 -0.95
C HIS A 91 -22.42 -10.35 -1.23
N THR A 92 -21.42 -9.61 -1.72
CA THR A 92 -20.06 -10.13 -1.87
C THR A 92 -19.48 -10.42 -0.48
N PRO A 93 -18.93 -11.62 -0.23
CA PRO A 93 -18.34 -11.96 1.06
C PRO A 93 -16.95 -11.32 1.21
N TYR A 94 -16.90 -10.00 1.42
CA TYR A 94 -15.68 -9.29 1.72
C TYR A 94 -15.09 -9.74 3.08
N LYS A 95 -13.77 -9.86 3.16
CA LYS A 95 -13.06 -10.40 4.33
C LYS A 95 -12.15 -9.38 5.00
N ALA A 96 -11.56 -8.49 4.22
CA ALA A 96 -10.65 -7.48 4.74
C ALA A 96 -10.51 -6.30 3.78
N LEU A 97 -10.03 -5.17 4.32
CA LEU A 97 -9.58 -4.02 3.55
C LEU A 97 -8.18 -3.61 4.05
N GLY A 98 -7.28 -3.34 3.11
CA GLY A 98 -5.89 -2.98 3.38
C GLY A 98 -5.47 -1.70 2.66
N PHE A 99 -4.82 -0.78 3.36
CA PHE A 99 -4.09 0.34 2.75
C PHE A 99 -2.60 0.02 2.72
N ASN A 100 -1.97 0.11 1.55
CA ASN A 100 -0.54 -0.10 1.43
C ASN A 100 0.17 1.15 0.93
N PHE A 101 1.23 1.52 1.63
CA PHE A 101 2.13 2.61 1.26
C PHE A 101 3.56 2.08 1.21
N HIS A 102 4.24 2.23 0.09
CA HIS A 102 5.65 1.85 -0.04
C HIS A 102 6.48 3.11 -0.17
N TRP A 103 7.39 3.30 0.77
CA TRP A 103 8.33 4.41 0.77
C TRP A 103 9.75 3.89 0.54
N VAL A 104 10.55 4.69 -0.14
CA VAL A 104 12.00 4.48 -0.28
C VAL A 104 12.73 5.64 0.38
N PHE A 105 13.66 5.30 1.26
CA PHE A 105 14.62 6.22 1.85
C PHE A 105 16.01 5.92 1.29
N THR A 106 16.53 6.83 0.48
CA THR A 106 17.92 6.78 0.01
C THR A 106 18.75 7.78 0.81
N PRO A 107 19.73 7.32 1.61
CA PRO A 107 20.66 8.21 2.30
C PRO A 107 21.59 8.90 1.30
N LEU A 108 22.00 10.13 1.65
CA LEU A 108 22.94 10.90 0.84
C LEU A 108 24.34 10.29 0.88
N ASP A 109 24.80 9.89 2.08
CA ASP A 109 26.09 9.24 2.27
C ASP A 109 25.94 7.72 2.28
N GLN A 110 26.30 7.11 1.15
CA GLN A 110 26.22 5.66 0.94
C GLN A 110 27.25 4.89 1.76
N SER A 111 28.38 5.51 2.13
CA SER A 111 29.42 4.85 2.92
C SER A 111 28.97 4.57 4.36
N LYS A 112 28.02 5.36 4.87
CA LYS A 112 27.46 5.21 6.23
C LYS A 112 26.33 4.17 6.30
N PHE A 113 25.74 3.75 5.19
CA PHE A 113 24.54 2.91 5.17
C PHE A 113 24.62 1.63 6.04
N PRO A 114 25.68 0.80 5.98
CA PRO A 114 25.78 -0.39 6.85
C PRO A 114 25.61 -0.05 8.33
N LYS A 115 26.43 0.90 8.81
CA LYS A 115 26.50 1.32 10.20
C LYS A 115 25.17 1.90 10.68
N VAL A 116 24.50 2.64 9.82
CA VAL A 116 23.22 3.28 10.11
C VAL A 116 22.12 2.26 10.33
N THR A 117 21.98 1.32 9.39
CA THR A 117 20.96 0.28 9.53
C THR A 117 21.24 -0.57 10.77
N GLN A 118 22.51 -0.82 11.09
CA GLN A 118 22.92 -1.50 12.31
C GLN A 118 22.49 -0.73 13.57
N GLU A 119 22.84 0.55 13.68
CA GLU A 119 22.50 1.39 14.83
C GLU A 119 20.98 1.53 15.01
N MET A 120 20.23 1.60 13.91
CA MET A 120 18.76 1.71 13.95
C MET A 120 18.06 0.43 14.37
N PHE A 121 18.52 -0.73 13.89
CA PHE A 121 17.72 -1.96 13.94
C PHE A 121 18.36 -3.09 14.75
N LEU A 122 19.64 -2.97 15.11
CA LEU A 122 20.36 -4.00 15.86
C LEU A 122 20.82 -3.48 17.23
N SER A 123 19.98 -3.69 18.25
CA SER A 123 20.33 -3.39 19.64
C SER A 123 21.64 -4.05 20.07
N GLU A 124 22.41 -3.36 20.91
CA GLU A 124 23.61 -3.88 21.60
C GLU A 124 23.34 -5.19 22.34
N LYS A 125 22.10 -5.39 22.82
CA LYS A 125 21.68 -6.58 23.58
C LYS A 125 21.16 -7.72 22.70
N ASN A 126 21.13 -7.54 21.37
CA ASN A 126 20.61 -8.56 20.47
C ASN A 126 21.59 -9.76 20.40
N PRO A 127 21.15 -11.00 20.70
CA PRO A 127 22.04 -12.16 20.68
C PRO A 127 22.65 -12.45 19.29
N LEU A 128 22.00 -11.99 18.21
CA LEU A 128 22.48 -12.13 16.85
C LEU A 128 23.58 -11.12 16.49
N ARG A 129 23.83 -10.12 17.35
CA ARG A 129 24.76 -9.03 17.03
C ARG A 129 26.16 -9.53 16.70
N ASN A 130 26.71 -10.42 17.51
CA ASN A 130 28.06 -10.93 17.28
C ASN A 130 28.17 -11.78 16.00
N ILE A 131 27.06 -12.35 15.52
CA ILE A 131 27.01 -13.16 14.31
C ILE A 131 26.94 -12.26 13.07
N PHE A 132 26.19 -11.15 13.14
CA PHE A 132 25.92 -10.25 12.01
C PHE A 132 26.72 -8.94 12.07
N ASN A 133 27.67 -8.77 12.99
CA ASN A 133 28.54 -7.59 13.03
C ASN A 133 29.66 -7.70 11.98
N THR A 134 29.26 -7.75 10.70
CA THR A 134 30.15 -7.82 9.54
C THR A 134 29.90 -6.62 8.62
N GLU A 135 30.90 -6.24 7.81
CA GLU A 135 30.83 -5.04 6.95
C GLU A 135 29.74 -5.14 5.86
N ASP A 136 29.41 -6.36 5.44
CA ASP A 136 28.40 -6.68 4.44
C ASP A 136 26.98 -6.84 5.01
N ALA A 137 26.83 -6.84 6.33
CA ALA A 137 25.53 -6.97 6.96
C ALA A 137 24.69 -5.71 6.75
N ARG A 138 23.38 -5.92 6.51
CA ARG A 138 22.37 -4.86 6.42
C ARG A 138 21.18 -5.27 7.26
N PHE A 139 20.59 -4.28 7.92
CA PHE A 139 19.54 -4.53 8.89
C PHE A 139 18.23 -3.87 8.48
N GLY A 140 17.15 -4.50 8.91
CA GLY A 140 15.78 -4.07 8.74
C GLY A 140 14.97 -4.45 9.96
N ILE A 141 13.70 -4.10 9.98
CA ILE A 141 12.82 -4.39 11.11
C ILE A 141 11.40 -4.67 10.65
N TYR A 142 10.73 -5.54 11.39
CA TYR A 142 9.29 -5.71 11.32
C TYR A 142 8.65 -5.19 12.60
N LEU A 143 7.66 -4.32 12.47
CA LEU A 143 6.91 -3.74 13.57
C LEU A 143 5.41 -3.90 13.30
N SER A 144 4.63 -4.06 14.36
CA SER A 144 3.19 -4.11 14.23
C SER A 144 2.47 -3.60 15.47
N LYS A 145 1.46 -2.76 15.27
CA LYS A 145 0.63 -2.15 16.32
C LYS A 145 -0.77 -1.86 15.79
N ASP A 146 -1.70 -1.51 16.67
CA ASP A 146 -3.01 -1.02 16.26
C ASP A 146 -2.94 0.50 16.02
N GLU A 147 -3.61 0.96 14.96
CA GLU A 147 -3.62 2.36 14.51
C GLU A 147 -4.89 2.57 13.66
N LEU A 148 -5.68 3.61 13.93
CA LEU A 148 -6.91 3.94 13.17
C LEU A 148 -7.95 2.80 13.10
N ASP A 149 -8.07 2.01 14.16
CA ASP A 149 -8.88 0.76 14.22
C ASP A 149 -8.50 -0.29 13.18
N MET A 150 -7.26 -0.24 12.70
CA MET A 150 -6.64 -1.20 11.80
C MET A 150 -5.37 -1.76 12.44
N ARG A 151 -4.93 -2.93 11.98
CA ARG A 151 -3.62 -3.45 12.32
C ARG A 151 -2.58 -2.85 11.38
N LEU A 152 -1.73 -1.95 11.88
CA LEU A 152 -0.57 -1.48 11.15
C LEU A 152 0.53 -2.53 11.22
N LYS A 153 1.03 -2.93 10.05
CA LYS A 153 2.25 -3.73 9.87
C LYS A 153 3.25 -2.88 9.09
N LEU A 154 4.48 -2.77 9.60
CA LEU A 154 5.59 -2.08 8.95
C LEU A 154 6.73 -3.06 8.76
N ASP A 155 7.11 -3.29 7.51
CA ASP A 155 8.30 -4.06 7.13
C ASP A 155 9.32 -3.12 6.48
N VAL A 156 10.48 -2.98 7.12
CA VAL A 156 11.59 -2.14 6.65
C VAL A 156 12.72 -3.04 6.21
N LYS A 157 13.11 -2.96 4.94
CA LYS A 157 14.15 -3.81 4.35
C LYS A 157 15.23 -2.99 3.64
N PRO A 158 16.51 -3.33 3.80
CA PRO A 158 17.56 -2.80 2.94
C PRO A 158 17.37 -3.32 1.51
N ILE A 159 17.52 -2.45 0.54
CA ILE A 159 17.43 -2.76 -0.90
C ILE A 159 18.57 -2.08 -1.65
N LYS A 160 18.84 -2.55 -2.87
CA LYS A 160 19.56 -1.77 -3.86
C LYS A 160 18.54 -0.95 -4.66
N GLY A 161 18.81 0.34 -4.82
CA GLY A 161 17.99 1.28 -5.56
C GLY A 161 17.88 0.90 -7.03
N ALA A 162 16.81 1.39 -7.65
CA ALA A 162 16.51 1.25 -9.07
C ALA A 162 16.45 2.63 -9.74
N GLY A 163 16.36 2.66 -11.09
CA GLY A 163 16.26 3.90 -11.86
C GLY A 163 17.46 4.82 -11.65
N GLU A 164 17.20 6.09 -11.32
CA GLU A 164 18.24 7.11 -11.07
C GLU A 164 19.12 6.81 -9.83
N ASN A 165 18.67 5.89 -8.97
CA ASN A 165 19.41 5.42 -7.78
C ASN A 165 20.02 4.03 -7.97
N ILE A 166 20.17 3.56 -9.22
CA ILE A 166 20.73 2.24 -9.48
C ILE A 166 22.09 2.05 -8.80
N GLY A 167 22.23 0.93 -8.08
CA GLY A 167 23.45 0.59 -7.36
C GLY A 167 23.64 1.28 -6.01
N LYS A 168 22.82 2.28 -5.65
CA LYS A 168 22.81 2.87 -4.30
C LYS A 168 22.03 1.99 -3.34
N GLU A 169 22.43 1.92 -2.08
CA GLU A 169 21.67 1.29 -1.02
C GLU A 169 20.57 2.22 -0.49
N ALA A 170 19.43 1.64 -0.14
CA ALA A 170 18.27 2.34 0.37
C ALA A 170 17.48 1.46 1.36
N LEU A 171 16.61 2.07 2.15
CA LEU A 171 15.60 1.37 2.94
C LEU A 171 14.24 1.45 2.25
N LYS A 172 13.62 0.29 2.01
CA LYS A 172 12.23 0.19 1.58
C LYS A 172 11.34 -0.05 2.79
N PHE A 173 10.35 0.81 2.97
CA PHE A 173 9.36 0.72 4.02
C PHE A 173 8.04 0.29 3.39
N HIS A 174 7.49 -0.82 3.85
CA HIS A 174 6.18 -1.32 3.45
C HIS A 174 5.22 -1.19 4.62
N PHE A 175 4.34 -0.20 4.54
CA PHE A 175 3.23 -0.03 5.47
C PHE A 175 2.01 -0.77 4.93
N ASN A 176 1.35 -1.56 5.77
CA ASN A 176 0.08 -2.22 5.52
C ASN A 176 -0.85 -1.94 6.70
N PHE A 177 -1.91 -1.16 6.47
CA PHE A 177 -2.98 -0.92 7.44
C PHE A 177 -4.12 -1.88 7.13
N ASP A 178 -4.29 -2.90 7.95
CA ASP A 178 -5.15 -4.05 7.68
C ASP A 178 -6.40 -4.06 8.58
N LYS A 179 -7.57 -4.07 7.96
CA LYS A 179 -8.87 -4.16 8.62
C LYS A 179 -9.54 -5.47 8.27
N HIS A 180 -9.55 -6.41 9.20
CA HIS A 180 -10.39 -7.61 9.09
C HIS A 180 -11.86 -7.30 9.34
N ILE A 181 -12.74 -7.92 8.55
CA ILE A 181 -14.18 -7.80 8.65
C ILE A 181 -14.70 -9.02 9.39
N ASN A 182 -15.08 -8.81 10.65
CA ASN A 182 -15.54 -9.90 11.53
C ASN A 182 -17.06 -9.95 11.68
N ASN A 183 -17.79 -9.02 11.07
CA ASN A 183 -19.25 -8.94 11.11
C ASN A 183 -19.82 -8.85 9.69
N PRO A 184 -20.32 -9.98 9.12
CA PRO A 184 -20.87 -10.01 7.78
C PRO A 184 -22.04 -9.05 7.55
N GLU A 185 -22.87 -8.78 8.56
CA GLU A 185 -24.06 -7.92 8.45
C GLU A 185 -23.70 -6.43 8.30
N LYS A 186 -22.51 -6.03 8.76
CA LYS A 186 -22.00 -4.65 8.72
C LYS A 186 -20.87 -4.47 7.72
N THR A 187 -20.69 -5.43 6.80
CA THR A 187 -19.54 -5.46 5.87
C THR A 187 -19.39 -4.16 5.09
N THR A 188 -20.45 -3.71 4.41
CA THR A 188 -20.44 -2.46 3.62
C THR A 188 -20.16 -1.23 4.49
N GLU A 189 -20.81 -1.12 5.65
CA GLU A 189 -20.60 -0.04 6.63
C GLU A 189 -19.13 0.03 7.06
N ILE A 190 -18.55 -1.10 7.50
CA ILE A 190 -17.17 -1.20 7.96
C ILE A 190 -16.19 -0.80 6.85
N ILE A 191 -16.41 -1.25 5.61
CA ILE A 191 -15.53 -0.90 4.49
C ILE A 191 -15.60 0.60 4.19
N LEU A 192 -16.81 1.18 4.12
CA LEU A 192 -16.99 2.60 3.84
C LEU A 192 -16.36 3.49 4.93
N GLU A 193 -16.58 3.16 6.20
CA GLU A 193 -15.93 3.83 7.34
C GLU A 193 -14.41 3.71 7.29
N THR A 194 -13.90 2.56 6.84
CA THR A 194 -12.45 2.34 6.73
C THR A 194 -11.87 3.15 5.57
N ILE A 195 -12.54 3.21 4.41
CA ILE A 195 -12.14 4.03 3.25
C ILE A 195 -11.93 5.50 3.66
N ASP A 196 -12.83 6.04 4.50
CA ASP A 196 -12.73 7.43 4.98
C ASP A 196 -11.48 7.70 5.85
N LYS A 197 -10.71 6.66 6.23
CA LYS A 197 -9.45 6.77 6.98
C LYS A 197 -8.20 6.80 6.10
N TRP A 198 -8.34 6.72 4.77
CA TRP A 198 -7.20 6.69 3.83
C TRP A 198 -6.19 7.81 4.07
N SER A 199 -6.65 9.07 4.03
CA SER A 199 -5.80 10.24 4.25
C SER A 199 -5.07 10.21 5.59
N ALA A 200 -5.73 9.76 6.66
CA ALA A 200 -5.12 9.63 7.98
C ALA A 200 -4.04 8.54 8.00
N ALA A 201 -4.28 7.40 7.36
CA ALA A 201 -3.31 6.30 7.26
C ALA A 201 -2.08 6.70 6.43
N LYS A 202 -2.29 7.40 5.31
CA LYS A 202 -1.21 7.95 4.48
C LYS A 202 -0.34 8.90 5.30
N LYS A 203 -0.95 9.86 6.00
CA LYS A 203 -0.26 10.81 6.87
C LYS A 203 0.50 10.11 8.01
N ALA A 204 -0.07 9.06 8.59
CA ALA A 204 0.62 8.27 9.61
C ALA A 204 1.89 7.61 9.04
N SER A 205 1.83 7.05 7.82
CA SER A 205 3.02 6.49 7.16
C SER A 205 4.08 7.56 6.87
N GLU A 206 3.66 8.74 6.42
CA GLU A 206 4.55 9.86 6.13
C GLU A 206 5.26 10.36 7.39
N ASN A 207 4.52 10.53 8.50
CA ASN A 207 5.09 10.95 9.79
C ASN A 207 6.17 9.98 10.27
N ILE A 208 5.93 8.66 10.18
CA ILE A 208 6.91 7.64 10.57
C ILE A 208 8.18 7.75 9.72
N ILE A 209 8.03 7.94 8.41
CA ILE A 209 9.16 8.13 7.50
C ILE A 209 9.92 9.41 7.83
N GLN A 210 9.24 10.51 8.10
CA GLN A 210 9.89 11.77 8.47
C GLN A 210 10.69 11.65 9.76
N GLU A 211 10.16 11.00 10.80
CA GLU A 211 10.88 10.76 12.06
C GLU A 211 12.11 9.85 11.87
N MET A 212 11.98 8.80 11.05
CA MET A 212 13.11 7.94 10.68
C MET A 212 14.18 8.72 9.93
N SER A 213 13.79 9.55 8.96
CA SER A 213 14.74 10.35 8.18
C SER A 213 15.43 11.43 9.02
N LYS A 214 14.80 11.98 10.05
CA LYS A 214 15.46 12.88 11.01
C LYS A 214 16.54 12.14 11.80
N SER A 215 16.23 10.94 12.27
CA SER A 215 17.18 10.08 12.98
C SER A 215 18.32 9.61 12.06
N ALA A 216 18.04 9.52 10.76
CA ALA A 216 18.99 9.16 9.71
C ALA A 216 19.70 10.34 9.06
N ASN A 217 19.35 11.60 9.37
CA ASN A 217 19.99 12.75 8.73
C ASN A 217 21.33 13.01 9.41
N PHE A 218 22.34 12.42 8.78
CA PHE A 218 23.76 12.66 9.00
C PHE A 218 24.08 14.14 8.79
N ASN A 219 24.60 14.78 9.84
CA ASN A 219 25.68 15.74 9.62
C ASN A 219 26.91 14.99 9.06
#